data_AF-A0A6P6H8M5-F1
#
_entry.id   AF-A0A6P6H8M5-F1
#
_cell.length_a   1.000
_cell.length_b   1.000
_cell.length_c   1.000
_cell.angle_alpha   90.00
_cell.angle_beta   90.00
_cell.angle_gamma   90.00
#
_symmetry.space_group_name_H-M   'P 1'
#
loop_
_entity.id
_entity.type
_entity.pdbx_description
1 polymer ?
#
loop_
_entity_poly.entity_id
_entity_poly.type
_entity_poly.pdbx_seq_one_letter_code
_entity_poly.pdbx_strand_id
1 'polypeptide(L)'
;MALSVETESHIYRALRTASGAAAHLVALGFTIFVAVLARPGSSLFSWHPMLMSLAFSFLMTEALLVFSPESSLLRSLSRKGRARCHWVLQLLALLCALLGLSLVILHKEQLGKAHLATWHGRAGMIAVLWAGLQCSGGVGLLYPKLLPRWPLAKLKLYHATSGLVGYLLGSASLLLGMCSLWFTATVTGGVWYLAVLCPVITSLVIMSQVSNAYLYRKRIQP
;
A
#
# COMPACT_ATOMS: atom_id res chain seq x y z
N MET A 1 0.93 22.21 33.06
CA MET A 1 -0.25 21.39 33.43
C MET A 1 -0.04 20.02 32.81
N ALA A 2 0.41 19.03 33.59
CA ALA A 2 0.64 17.68 33.07
C ALA A 2 -0.71 16.97 32.90
N LEU A 3 -0.98 16.43 31.71
CA LEU A 3 -2.16 15.60 31.47
C LEU A 3 -2.01 14.30 32.26
N SER A 4 -3.11 13.76 32.79
CA SER A 4 -3.08 12.45 33.43
C SER A 4 -2.74 11.38 32.37
N VAL A 5 -1.99 10.35 32.78
CA VAL A 5 -1.58 9.21 31.93
C VAL A 5 -2.78 8.57 31.21
N GLU A 6 -3.93 8.54 31.88
CA GLU A 6 -5.18 8.03 31.33
C GLU A 6 -5.70 8.90 30.18
N THR A 7 -5.73 10.23 30.36
CA THR A 7 -6.15 11.20 29.33
C THR A 7 -5.25 11.13 28.10
N GLU A 8 -3.93 11.05 28.30
CA GLU A 8 -2.98 10.86 27.19
C GLU A 8 -3.29 9.57 26.41
N SER A 9 -3.58 8.47 27.11
CA SER A 9 -3.90 7.20 26.47
C SER A 9 -5.16 7.24 25.61
N HIS A 10 -6.19 7.98 26.04
CA HIS A 10 -7.43 8.17 25.29
C HIS A 10 -7.21 9.01 24.02
N ILE A 11 -6.44 10.10 24.13
CA ILE A 11 -6.09 10.97 22.99
C ILE A 11 -5.33 10.17 21.93
N TYR A 12 -4.30 9.41 22.31
CA TYR A 12 -3.53 8.60 21.36
C TYR A 12 -4.38 7.54 20.65
N ARG A 13 -5.31 6.90 21.36
CA ARG A 13 -6.24 5.92 20.76
C ARG A 13 -7.21 6.60 19.79
N ALA A 14 -7.75 7.76 20.16
CA ALA A 14 -8.64 8.53 19.29
C ALA A 14 -7.91 8.96 18.00
N LEU A 15 -6.69 9.50 18.13
CA LEU A 15 -5.86 9.88 16.98
C LEU A 15 -5.53 8.71 16.06
N ARG A 16 -5.19 7.53 16.60
CA ARG A 16 -4.95 6.32 15.79
C ARG A 16 -6.20 5.87 15.05
N THR A 17 -7.35 5.93 15.72
CA THR A 17 -8.64 5.56 15.11
C THR A 17 -8.98 6.52 13.96
N ALA A 18 -8.86 7.84 14.20
CA ALA A 18 -9.11 8.86 13.20
C ALA A 18 -8.15 8.74 12.01
N SER A 19 -6.85 8.57 12.25
CA SER A 19 -5.85 8.37 11.21
C SER A 19 -6.09 7.11 10.39
N GLY A 20 -6.50 6.00 11.03
CA GLY A 20 -6.86 4.78 10.32
C GLY A 20 -8.12 4.93 9.46
N ALA A 21 -9.17 5.59 9.99
CA ALA A 21 -10.36 5.91 9.22
C ALA A 21 -10.05 6.83 8.02
N ALA A 22 -9.18 7.83 8.22
CA ALA A 22 -8.69 8.68 7.14
C ALA A 22 -7.95 7.85 6.07
N ALA A 23 -7.10 6.90 6.46
CA ALA A 23 -6.38 6.05 5.50
C ALA A 23 -7.34 5.21 4.63
N HIS A 24 -8.39 4.62 5.22
CA HIS A 24 -9.44 3.90 4.46
C HIS A 24 -10.12 4.81 3.43
N LEU A 25 -10.58 5.98 3.87
CA LEU A 25 -11.31 6.93 3.02
C LEU A 25 -10.42 7.53 1.92
N VAL A 26 -9.19 7.89 2.26
CA VAL A 26 -8.21 8.45 1.33
C VAL A 26 -7.81 7.42 0.28
N ALA A 27 -7.55 6.17 0.68
CA ALA A 27 -7.19 5.11 -0.26
C ALA A 27 -8.33 4.82 -1.25
N LEU A 28 -9.56 4.69 -0.75
CA LEU A 28 -10.74 4.48 -1.60
C LEU A 28 -11.00 5.68 -2.51
N GLY A 29 -11.02 6.89 -1.94
CA GLY A 29 -11.30 8.12 -2.67
C GLY A 29 -10.26 8.40 -3.76
N PHE A 30 -8.97 8.18 -3.47
CA PHE A 30 -7.91 8.32 -4.45
C PHE A 30 -8.07 7.34 -5.61
N THR A 31 -8.35 6.06 -5.34
CA THR A 31 -8.58 5.06 -6.39
C THR A 31 -9.79 5.42 -7.26
N ILE A 32 -10.90 5.85 -6.66
CA ILE A 32 -12.09 6.31 -7.41
C ILE A 32 -11.74 7.51 -8.29
N PHE A 33 -11.06 8.51 -7.72
CA PHE A 33 -10.62 9.69 -8.45
C PHE A 33 -9.77 9.34 -9.67
N VAL A 34 -8.75 8.49 -9.49
CA VAL A 34 -7.90 8.02 -10.60
C VAL A 34 -8.71 7.24 -11.64
N ALA A 35 -9.66 6.39 -11.22
CA ALA A 35 -10.50 5.64 -12.13
C ALA A 35 -11.38 6.54 -13.01
N VAL A 36 -11.98 7.59 -12.43
CA VAL A 36 -12.78 8.58 -13.17
C VAL A 36 -11.93 9.33 -14.19
N LEU A 37 -10.71 9.73 -13.82
CA LEU A 37 -9.79 10.42 -14.74
C LEU A 37 -9.30 9.51 -15.86
N ALA A 38 -8.93 8.28 -15.51
CA ALA A 38 -8.37 7.32 -16.45
C ALA A 38 -9.38 6.86 -17.49
N ARG A 39 -10.68 6.76 -17.11
CA ARG A 39 -11.76 6.22 -17.96
C ARG A 39 -11.36 4.84 -18.51
N PRO A 40 -11.24 3.82 -17.64
CA PRO A 40 -10.80 2.48 -18.06
C PRO A 40 -11.65 1.96 -19.22
N GLY A 41 -10.98 1.43 -20.24
CA GLY A 41 -11.61 1.02 -21.50
C GLY A 41 -11.46 2.02 -22.65
N SER A 42 -11.08 3.27 -22.37
CA SER A 42 -10.79 4.26 -23.43
C SER A 42 -9.49 3.98 -24.21
N SER A 43 -8.54 3.29 -23.58
CA SER A 43 -7.29 2.83 -24.19
C SER A 43 -6.63 1.73 -23.35
N LEU A 44 -5.66 0.99 -23.91
CA LEU A 44 -4.85 0.08 -23.08
C LEU A 44 -4.12 0.81 -21.94
N PHE A 45 -3.67 2.05 -22.19
CA PHE A 45 -3.07 2.89 -21.16
C PHE A 45 -4.04 3.21 -20.03
N SER A 46 -5.33 3.48 -20.30
CA SER A 46 -6.31 3.85 -19.26
C SER A 46 -6.44 2.82 -18.13
N TRP A 47 -6.22 1.54 -18.43
CA TRP A 47 -6.23 0.49 -17.42
C TRP A 47 -5.04 0.55 -16.47
N HIS A 48 -3.91 1.09 -16.91
CA HIS A 48 -2.70 1.17 -16.09
C HIS A 48 -2.89 2.02 -14.81
N PRO A 49 -3.24 3.33 -14.87
CA PRO A 49 -3.41 4.12 -13.66
C PRO A 49 -4.58 3.62 -12.79
N MET A 50 -5.64 3.08 -13.40
CA MET A 50 -6.74 2.46 -12.65
C MET A 50 -6.28 1.23 -11.86
N LEU A 51 -5.64 0.26 -12.51
CA LEU A 51 -5.19 -0.98 -11.86
C LEU A 51 -4.05 -0.73 -10.86
N MET A 52 -3.13 0.19 -11.17
CA MET A 52 -2.04 0.55 -10.26
C MET A 52 -2.53 1.27 -9.00
N SER A 53 -3.49 2.20 -9.14
CA SER A 53 -4.10 2.85 -7.97
C SER A 53 -4.95 1.86 -7.16
N LEU A 54 -5.69 0.96 -7.81
CA LEU A 54 -6.43 -0.10 -7.12
C LEU A 54 -5.49 -1.03 -6.33
N ALA A 55 -4.37 -1.44 -6.93
CA ALA A 55 -3.38 -2.31 -6.29
C ALA A 55 -2.65 -1.63 -5.12
N PHE A 56 -1.91 -0.56 -5.42
CA PHE A 56 -0.94 0.03 -4.49
C PHE A 56 -1.56 1.03 -3.52
N SER A 57 -2.67 1.68 -3.88
CA SER A 57 -3.38 2.59 -2.97
C SER A 57 -4.44 1.86 -2.18
N PHE A 58 -5.47 1.29 -2.82
CA PHE A 58 -6.61 0.71 -2.09
C PHE A 58 -6.30 -0.67 -1.49
N LEU A 59 -6.14 -1.70 -2.33
CA LEU A 59 -6.05 -3.10 -1.87
C LEU A 59 -4.90 -3.32 -0.89
N MET A 60 -3.72 -2.75 -1.16
CA MET A 60 -2.56 -2.91 -0.29
C MET A 60 -2.73 -2.18 1.06
N THR A 61 -3.37 -1.00 1.07
CA THR A 61 -3.69 -0.28 2.32
C THR A 61 -4.67 -1.07 3.17
N GLU A 62 -5.77 -1.55 2.57
CA GLU A 62 -6.76 -2.38 3.27
C GLU A 62 -6.12 -3.65 3.83
N ALA A 63 -5.28 -4.33 3.03
CA ALA A 63 -4.58 -5.54 3.46
C ALA A 63 -3.73 -5.31 4.72
N LEU A 64 -3.12 -4.13 4.88
CA LEU A 64 -2.30 -3.79 6.03
C LEU A 64 -3.14 -3.33 7.22
N LEU A 65 -4.18 -2.52 6.97
CA LEU A 65 -5.10 -2.02 8.01
C LEU A 65 -5.93 -3.14 8.65
N VAL A 66 -6.11 -4.30 7.99
CA VAL A 66 -6.73 -5.50 8.59
C VAL A 66 -6.10 -5.87 9.94
N PHE A 67 -4.79 -5.60 10.14
CA PHE A 67 -4.11 -5.88 11.41
C PHE A 67 -4.05 -4.70 12.39
N SER A 68 -4.65 -3.55 12.05
CA SER A 68 -4.76 -2.40 12.95
C SER A 68 -5.63 -2.77 14.17
N PRO A 69 -5.17 -2.54 15.41
CA PRO A 69 -5.99 -2.76 16.60
C PRO A 69 -7.20 -1.83 16.66
N GLU A 70 -7.00 -0.55 16.31
CA GLU A 70 -7.98 0.51 16.50
C GLU A 70 -8.86 0.75 15.27
N SER A 71 -8.33 0.54 14.06
CA SER A 71 -9.00 0.93 12.82
C SER A 71 -9.42 -0.22 11.89
N SER A 72 -9.13 -1.47 12.24
CA SER A 72 -9.48 -2.61 11.37
C SER A 72 -11.00 -2.76 11.24
N LEU A 73 -11.49 -2.68 10.00
CA LEU A 73 -12.89 -2.98 9.65
C LEU A 73 -13.26 -4.45 9.91
N LEU A 74 -12.27 -5.33 10.06
CA LEU A 74 -12.42 -6.76 10.31
C LEU A 74 -11.97 -7.17 11.72
N ARG A 75 -12.11 -6.27 12.70
CA ARG A 75 -11.70 -6.51 14.10
C ARG A 75 -12.36 -7.73 14.76
N SER A 76 -13.57 -8.08 14.33
CA SER A 76 -14.33 -9.24 14.84
C SER A 76 -13.76 -10.58 14.34
N LEU A 77 -12.96 -10.58 13.28
CA LEU A 77 -12.36 -11.80 12.75
C LEU A 77 -11.21 -12.31 13.63
N SER A 78 -11.13 -13.64 13.75
CA SER A 78 -9.99 -14.30 14.37
C SER A 78 -8.68 -13.92 13.69
N ARG A 79 -7.55 -14.09 14.38
CA ARG A 79 -6.22 -13.79 13.79
C ARG A 79 -5.97 -14.58 12.50
N LYS A 80 -6.47 -15.83 12.43
CA LYS A 80 -6.43 -16.65 11.22
C LYS A 80 -7.29 -16.05 10.10
N GLY A 81 -8.51 -15.60 10.42
CA GLY A 81 -9.40 -14.93 9.45
C GLY A 81 -8.78 -13.65 8.88
N ARG A 82 -8.21 -12.81 9.74
CA ARG A 82 -7.47 -11.60 9.33
C ARG A 82 -6.25 -11.92 8.46
N ALA A 83 -5.51 -12.98 8.79
CA ALA A 83 -4.41 -13.45 7.96
C ALA A 83 -4.87 -13.92 6.58
N ARG A 84 -6.04 -14.59 6.49
CA ARG A 84 -6.64 -14.98 5.21
C ARG A 84 -7.00 -13.77 4.36
N CYS A 85 -7.72 -12.81 4.95
CA CYS A 85 -8.08 -11.58 4.26
C CYS A 85 -6.84 -10.82 3.77
N HIS A 86 -5.80 -10.70 4.62
CA HIS A 86 -4.54 -10.06 4.26
C HIS A 86 -3.91 -10.66 3.00
N TRP A 87 -3.68 -11.98 2.96
CA TRP A 87 -3.00 -12.56 1.79
C TRP A 87 -3.90 -12.57 0.54
N VAL A 88 -5.22 -12.69 0.67
CA VAL A 88 -6.16 -12.58 -0.46
C VAL A 88 -6.10 -11.17 -1.07
N LEU A 89 -6.17 -10.13 -0.24
CA LEU A 89 -6.06 -8.75 -0.71
C LEU A 89 -4.69 -8.46 -1.34
N GLN A 90 -3.60 -8.98 -0.78
CA GLN A 90 -2.26 -8.85 -1.37
C GLN A 90 -2.15 -9.58 -2.71
N LEU A 91 -2.74 -10.78 -2.84
CA LEU A 91 -2.76 -11.50 -4.11
C LEU A 91 -3.56 -10.74 -5.17
N LEU A 92 -4.74 -10.21 -4.83
CA LEU A 92 -5.53 -9.37 -5.73
C LEU A 92 -4.76 -8.10 -6.13
N ALA A 93 -4.07 -7.46 -5.19
CA ALA A 93 -3.21 -6.31 -5.48
C ALA A 93 -2.09 -6.67 -6.46
N LEU A 94 -1.40 -7.79 -6.25
CA LEU A 94 -0.35 -8.28 -7.14
C LEU A 94 -0.90 -8.57 -8.55
N LEU A 95 -2.05 -9.23 -8.66
CA LEU A 95 -2.69 -9.50 -9.96
C LEU A 95 -3.06 -8.22 -10.70
N CYS A 96 -3.65 -7.24 -9.99
CA CYS A 96 -3.94 -5.93 -10.56
C CYS A 96 -2.66 -5.21 -11.03
N ALA A 97 -1.60 -5.24 -10.21
CA ALA A 97 -0.32 -4.61 -10.54
C ALA A 97 0.35 -5.25 -11.75
N LEU A 98 0.36 -6.59 -11.84
CA LEU A 98 0.89 -7.32 -13.00
C LEU A 98 0.10 -6.99 -14.26
N LEU A 99 -1.24 -7.04 -14.20
CA LEU A 99 -2.09 -6.70 -15.34
C LEU A 99 -1.88 -5.24 -15.79
N GLY A 100 -1.87 -4.29 -14.86
CA GLY A 100 -1.61 -2.88 -15.16
C GLY A 100 -0.22 -2.64 -15.77
N LEU A 101 0.79 -3.41 -15.35
CA LEU A 101 2.15 -3.33 -15.91
C LEU A 101 2.19 -3.92 -17.32
N SER A 102 1.58 -5.08 -17.53
CA SER A 102 1.48 -5.71 -18.85
C SER A 102 0.77 -4.81 -19.86
N LEU A 103 -0.36 -4.19 -19.47
CA LEU A 103 -1.12 -3.32 -20.36
C LEU A 103 -0.35 -2.05 -20.76
N VAL A 104 0.42 -1.44 -19.85
CA VAL A 104 1.24 -0.27 -20.23
C VAL A 104 2.44 -0.65 -21.10
N ILE A 105 3.03 -1.84 -20.89
CA ILE A 105 4.09 -2.36 -21.76
C ILE A 105 3.54 -2.61 -23.17
N LEU A 106 2.42 -3.32 -23.30
CA LEU A 106 1.76 -3.57 -24.59
C LEU A 106 1.38 -2.26 -25.30
N HIS A 107 0.84 -1.29 -24.57
CA HIS A 107 0.52 0.02 -25.13
C HIS A 107 1.74 0.75 -25.67
N LYS A 108 2.87 0.72 -24.94
CA LYS A 108 4.13 1.34 -25.39
C LYS A 108 4.70 0.63 -26.62
N GLU A 109 4.61 -0.68 -26.66
CA GLU A 109 5.06 -1.49 -27.79
C GLU A 109 4.30 -1.12 -29.07
N GLN A 110 2.96 -1.03 -28.98
CA GLN A 110 2.12 -0.60 -30.11
C GLN A 110 2.44 0.80 -30.62
N LEU A 111 2.99 1.67 -29.77
CA LEU A 111 3.37 3.04 -30.12
C LEU A 111 4.87 3.19 -30.44
N GLY A 112 5.66 2.11 -30.43
CA GLY A 112 7.12 2.16 -30.63
C GLY A 112 7.85 3.02 -29.58
N LYS A 113 7.31 3.13 -28.37
CA LYS A 113 7.85 3.99 -27.30
C LYS A 113 8.83 3.23 -26.40
N ALA A 114 9.87 3.92 -25.95
CA ALA A 114 10.84 3.36 -25.02
C ALA A 114 10.21 2.93 -23.68
N HIS A 115 10.65 1.75 -23.22
CA HIS A 115 10.31 1.17 -21.92
C HIS A 115 11.24 1.71 -20.83
N LEU A 116 10.74 1.82 -19.58
CA LEU A 116 11.54 2.20 -18.39
C LEU A 116 12.39 3.50 -18.52
N ALA A 117 12.00 4.39 -19.44
CA ALA A 117 12.71 5.65 -19.70
C ALA A 117 12.53 6.70 -18.59
N THR A 118 11.47 6.58 -17.77
CA THR A 118 11.13 7.55 -16.72
C THR A 118 11.39 7.02 -15.32
N TRP A 119 11.58 7.91 -14.34
CA TRP A 119 11.67 7.57 -12.93
C TRP A 119 10.43 6.80 -12.44
N HIS A 120 9.23 7.23 -12.85
CA HIS A 120 7.99 6.50 -12.57
C HIS A 120 8.04 5.05 -13.09
N GLY A 121 8.47 4.86 -14.35
CA GLY A 121 8.56 3.51 -14.94
C GLY A 121 9.54 2.60 -14.21
N ARG A 122 10.74 3.12 -13.84
CA ARG A 122 11.74 2.36 -13.08
C ARG A 122 11.26 2.03 -11.67
N ALA A 123 10.78 3.03 -10.93
CA ALA A 123 10.27 2.85 -9.57
C ALA A 123 9.06 1.91 -9.54
N GLY A 124 8.14 2.04 -10.51
CA GLY A 124 6.97 1.16 -10.66
C GLY A 124 7.36 -0.28 -10.94
N MET A 125 8.31 -0.53 -11.84
CA MET A 125 8.83 -1.87 -12.08
C MET A 125 9.40 -2.50 -10.81
N ILE A 126 10.25 -1.76 -10.08
CA ILE A 126 10.82 -2.25 -8.81
C ILE A 126 9.70 -2.51 -7.80
N ALA A 127 8.68 -1.65 -7.70
CA ALA A 127 7.55 -1.84 -6.80
C ALA A 127 6.76 -3.13 -7.09
N VAL A 128 6.48 -3.43 -8.37
CA VAL A 128 5.76 -4.66 -8.77
C VAL A 128 6.59 -5.90 -8.47
N LEU A 129 7.89 -5.88 -8.80
CA LEU A 129 8.80 -6.99 -8.48
C LEU A 129 8.91 -7.20 -6.96
N TRP A 130 9.00 -6.12 -6.20
CA TRP A 130 9.03 -6.16 -4.74
C TRP A 130 7.73 -6.73 -4.15
N ALA A 131 6.57 -6.35 -4.68
CA ALA A 131 5.29 -6.91 -4.28
C ALA A 131 5.23 -8.43 -4.52
N GLY A 132 5.76 -8.91 -5.65
CA GLY A 132 5.91 -10.33 -5.94
C GLY A 132 6.80 -11.05 -4.93
N LEU A 133 7.99 -10.49 -4.64
CA LEU A 133 8.90 -11.03 -3.63
C LEU A 133 8.26 -11.05 -2.23
N GLN A 134 7.55 -9.99 -1.87
CA GLN A 134 6.87 -9.84 -0.58
C GLN A 134 5.75 -10.88 -0.43
N CYS A 135 4.98 -11.17 -1.48
CA CYS A 135 3.96 -12.23 -1.49
C CYS A 135 4.61 -13.61 -1.29
N SER A 136 5.72 -13.89 -1.98
CA SER A 136 6.49 -15.13 -1.79
C SER A 136 7.00 -15.27 -0.35
N GLY A 137 7.50 -14.17 0.25
CA GLY A 137 7.86 -14.14 1.67
C GLY A 137 6.68 -14.40 2.60
N GLY A 138 5.47 -13.97 2.23
CA GLY A 138 4.21 -14.27 2.94
C GLY A 138 3.87 -15.76 2.93
N VAL A 139 4.14 -16.48 1.84
CA VAL A 139 3.96 -17.95 1.77
C VAL A 139 4.85 -18.65 2.81
N GLY A 140 6.09 -18.18 3.00
CA GLY A 140 6.99 -18.68 4.04
C GLY A 140 6.44 -18.51 5.46
N LEU A 141 5.59 -17.52 5.71
CA LEU A 141 4.89 -17.35 6.99
C LEU A 141 3.65 -18.24 7.14
N LEU A 142 2.98 -18.58 6.05
CA LEU A 142 1.86 -19.54 6.06
C LEU A 142 2.36 -20.96 6.30
N TYR A 143 3.54 -21.29 5.76
CA TYR A 143 4.16 -22.61 5.84
C TYR A 143 5.58 -22.53 6.42
N PRO A 144 5.73 -22.20 7.72
CA PRO A 144 7.05 -22.01 8.34
C PRO A 144 7.93 -23.27 8.31
N LYS A 145 7.33 -24.45 8.12
CA LYS A 145 8.06 -25.71 7.89
C LYS A 145 8.98 -25.67 6.66
N LEU A 146 8.72 -24.78 5.69
CA LEU A 146 9.59 -24.55 4.53
C LEU A 146 10.88 -23.80 4.89
N LEU A 147 10.90 -23.11 6.04
CA LEU A 147 12.02 -22.28 6.50
C LEU A 147 12.45 -22.69 7.93
N PRO A 148 12.83 -23.96 8.17
CA PRO A 148 13.05 -24.50 9.51
C PRO A 148 14.19 -23.83 10.27
N ARG A 149 15.12 -23.18 9.55
CA ARG A 149 16.27 -22.47 10.12
C ARG A 149 15.92 -21.10 10.73
N TRP A 150 14.73 -20.58 10.48
CA TRP A 150 14.36 -19.22 10.88
C TRP A 150 13.24 -19.23 11.93
N PRO A 151 13.43 -18.60 13.10
CA PRO A 151 12.36 -18.41 14.08
C PRO A 151 11.19 -17.63 13.48
N LEU A 152 9.96 -18.08 13.72
CA LEU A 152 8.74 -17.43 13.21
C LEU A 152 8.64 -15.95 13.58
N ALA A 153 9.14 -15.56 14.77
CA ALA A 153 9.18 -14.17 15.20
C ALA A 153 10.06 -13.30 14.30
N LYS A 154 11.24 -13.79 13.89
CA LYS A 154 12.14 -13.10 12.95
C LYS A 154 11.52 -13.00 11.56
N LEU A 155 10.91 -14.09 11.07
CA LEU A 155 10.21 -14.08 9.79
C LEU A 155 9.09 -13.03 9.76
N LYS A 156 8.28 -12.95 10.83
CA LYS A 156 7.22 -11.93 10.94
C LYS A 156 7.77 -10.51 10.96
N LEU A 157 8.87 -10.28 11.68
CA LEU A 157 9.53 -8.98 11.72
C LEU A 157 10.04 -8.58 10.33
N TYR A 158 10.81 -9.45 9.66
CA TYR A 158 11.33 -9.14 8.33
C TYR A 158 10.23 -8.98 7.28
N HIS A 159 9.20 -9.80 7.32
CA HIS A 159 8.05 -9.63 6.44
C HIS A 159 7.36 -8.29 6.69
N ALA A 160 7.16 -7.89 7.95
CA ALA A 160 6.54 -6.60 8.27
C ALA A 160 7.40 -5.41 7.83
N THR A 161 8.71 -5.43 8.08
CA THR A 161 9.62 -4.34 7.69
C THR A 161 9.83 -4.28 6.18
N SER A 162 10.03 -5.42 5.51
CA SER A 162 10.11 -5.51 4.04
C SER A 162 8.81 -5.08 3.37
N GLY A 163 7.67 -5.44 3.96
CA GLY A 163 6.35 -5.02 3.50
C GLY A 163 6.15 -3.51 3.60
N LEU A 164 6.63 -2.89 4.68
CA LEU A 164 6.63 -1.43 4.80
C LEU A 164 7.50 -0.76 3.73
N VAL A 165 8.71 -1.27 3.47
CA VAL A 165 9.57 -0.77 2.39
C VAL A 165 8.86 -0.88 1.04
N GLY A 166 8.22 -2.02 0.76
CA GLY A 166 7.43 -2.23 -0.46
C GLY A 166 6.26 -1.25 -0.59
N TYR A 167 5.55 -0.99 0.52
CA TYR A 167 4.45 -0.02 0.55
C TYR A 167 4.92 1.40 0.24
N LEU A 168 6.03 1.82 0.84
CA LEU A 168 6.63 3.14 0.60
C LEU A 168 7.14 3.27 -0.85
N LEU A 169 7.71 2.20 -1.41
CA LEU A 169 8.13 2.17 -2.82
C LEU A 169 6.95 2.28 -3.78
N GLY A 170 5.87 1.55 -3.53
CA GLY A 170 4.61 1.66 -4.30
C GLY A 170 4.02 3.07 -4.21
N SER A 171 4.01 3.66 -3.01
CA SER A 171 3.56 5.04 -2.79
C SER A 171 4.42 6.03 -3.55
N ALA A 172 5.75 5.93 -3.46
CA ALA A 172 6.68 6.78 -4.23
C ALA A 172 6.45 6.65 -5.75
N SER A 173 6.16 5.45 -6.25
CA SER A 173 5.80 5.25 -7.66
C SER A 173 4.49 5.94 -8.04
N LEU A 174 3.46 5.90 -7.18
CA LEU A 174 2.21 6.66 -7.37
C LEU A 174 2.47 8.17 -7.42
N LEU A 175 3.30 8.71 -6.52
CA LEU A 175 3.72 10.12 -6.55
C LEU A 175 4.39 10.47 -7.89
N LEU A 176 5.35 9.67 -8.32
CA LEU A 176 6.02 9.87 -9.61
C LEU A 176 5.04 9.74 -10.80
N GLY A 177 4.00 8.91 -10.68
CA GLY A 177 2.93 8.80 -11.66
C GLY A 177 2.10 10.09 -11.75
N MET A 178 1.84 10.75 -10.62
CA MET A 178 1.18 12.06 -10.58
C MET A 178 2.05 13.21 -11.11
N CYS A 179 3.37 13.03 -11.14
CA CYS A 179 4.29 13.95 -11.80
C CYS A 179 4.43 13.67 -13.32
N SER A 180 3.78 12.64 -13.86
CA SER A 180 3.86 12.31 -15.29
C SER A 180 3.08 13.32 -16.14
N LEU A 181 3.49 13.46 -17.41
CA LEU A 181 2.82 14.36 -18.36
C LEU A 181 1.32 14.09 -18.48
N TRP A 182 0.90 12.82 -18.48
CA TRP A 182 -0.52 12.47 -18.55
C TRP A 182 -1.30 13.04 -17.36
N PHE A 183 -0.78 12.89 -16.15
CA PHE A 183 -1.48 13.33 -14.95
C PHE A 183 -1.45 14.86 -14.82
N THR A 184 -0.30 15.50 -15.04
CA THR A 184 -0.17 16.96 -14.92
C THR A 184 -0.89 17.73 -16.03
N ALA A 185 -1.11 17.12 -17.19
CA ALA A 185 -1.98 17.68 -18.23
C ALA A 185 -3.48 17.56 -17.89
N THR A 186 -3.85 16.61 -17.02
CA THR A 186 -5.25 16.33 -16.67
C THR A 186 -5.67 17.00 -15.36
N VAL A 187 -4.76 17.11 -14.39
CA VAL A 187 -5.01 17.58 -13.03
C VAL A 187 -4.00 18.68 -12.69
N THR A 188 -4.50 19.88 -12.40
CA THR A 188 -3.68 21.06 -12.11
C THR A 188 -4.11 21.76 -10.81
N GLY A 189 -3.27 22.69 -10.35
CA GLY A 189 -3.57 23.52 -9.18
C GLY A 189 -3.77 22.72 -7.89
N GLY A 190 -4.71 23.16 -7.04
CA GLY A 190 -4.96 22.58 -5.72
C GLY A 190 -5.31 21.09 -5.75
N VAL A 191 -6.01 20.62 -6.78
CA VAL A 191 -6.42 19.20 -6.90
C VAL A 191 -5.21 18.28 -7.05
N TRP A 192 -4.17 18.74 -7.75
CA TRP A 192 -2.92 17.97 -7.88
C TRP A 192 -2.25 17.77 -6.52
N TYR A 193 -2.15 18.82 -5.72
CA TYR A 193 -1.58 18.73 -4.37
C TYR A 193 -2.39 17.80 -3.46
N LEU A 194 -3.72 17.87 -3.52
CA LEU A 194 -4.59 16.95 -2.79
C LEU A 194 -4.35 15.49 -3.19
N ALA A 195 -4.23 15.22 -4.50
CA ALA A 195 -3.94 13.88 -5.00
C ALA A 195 -2.57 13.37 -4.52
N VAL A 196 -1.54 14.22 -4.50
CA VAL A 196 -0.20 13.88 -4.00
C VAL A 196 -0.19 13.61 -2.50
N LEU A 197 -1.00 14.32 -1.72
CA LEU A 197 -1.11 14.11 -0.27
C LEU A 197 -1.72 12.74 0.07
N CYS A 198 -2.55 12.16 -0.79
CA CYS A 198 -3.20 10.87 -0.53
C CYS A 198 -2.20 9.74 -0.17
N PRO A 199 -1.25 9.36 -1.06
CA PRO A 199 -0.24 8.34 -0.75
C PRO A 199 0.72 8.73 0.37
N VAL A 200 0.92 10.04 0.63
CA VAL A 200 1.73 10.50 1.78
C VAL A 200 1.02 10.20 3.09
N ILE A 201 -0.25 10.57 3.21
CA ILE A 201 -1.07 10.33 4.40
C ILE A 201 -1.15 8.84 4.68
N THR A 202 -1.51 8.02 3.69
CA THR A 202 -1.62 6.57 3.90
C THR A 202 -0.28 5.94 4.28
N SER A 203 0.84 6.39 3.68
CA SER A 203 2.20 5.97 4.07
C SER A 203 2.53 6.27 5.52
N LEU A 204 2.20 7.47 6.01
CA LEU A 204 2.45 7.83 7.41
C LEU A 204 1.62 6.96 8.37
N VAL A 205 0.36 6.69 8.03
CA VAL A 205 -0.50 5.81 8.83
C VAL A 205 0.03 4.39 8.89
N ILE A 206 0.38 3.81 7.73
CA ILE A 206 0.93 2.45 7.65
C ILE A 206 2.29 2.36 8.36
N MET A 207 3.18 3.35 8.16
CA MET A 207 4.47 3.41 8.83
C MET A 207 4.30 3.46 10.36
N SER A 208 3.37 4.29 10.85
CA SER A 208 3.04 4.37 12.27
C SER A 208 2.52 3.04 12.80
N GLN A 209 1.59 2.40 12.09
CA GLN A 209 1.02 1.11 12.48
C GLN A 209 2.11 0.01 12.57
N VAL A 210 2.93 -0.14 11.53
CA VAL A 210 3.96 -1.20 11.48
C VAL A 210 5.04 -0.95 12.54
N SER A 211 5.48 0.30 12.69
CA SER A 211 6.52 0.67 13.66
C SER A 211 6.05 0.45 15.10
N ASN A 212 4.82 0.82 15.43
CA ASN A 212 4.26 0.60 16.76
C ASN A 212 4.06 -0.89 17.07
N ALA A 213 3.67 -1.69 16.08
CA ALA A 213 3.44 -3.12 16.24
C ALA A 213 4.74 -3.93 16.47
N TYR A 214 5.84 -3.57 15.81
CA TYR A 214 7.07 -4.38 15.79
C TYR A 214 8.32 -3.71 16.36
N LEU A 215 8.45 -2.38 16.26
CA LEU A 215 9.65 -1.66 16.71
C LEU A 215 9.51 -1.12 18.13
N TYR A 216 8.35 -0.56 18.49
CA TYR A 216 8.16 0.05 19.81
C TYR A 216 7.90 -0.98 20.92
N ARG A 217 7.14 -2.06 20.64
CA ARG A 217 6.89 -3.14 21.62
C ARG A 217 8.16 -3.83 22.13
N LYS A 218 9.24 -3.80 21.35
CA LYS A 218 10.54 -4.39 21.72
C LYS A 218 11.30 -3.59 22.77
N ARG A 219 10.92 -2.32 23.02
CA ARG A 219 11.57 -1.43 24.00
C ARG A 219 10.97 -1.51 25.40
N ILE A 220 9.81 -2.14 25.55
CA ILE A 220 9.01 -2.17 26.80
C ILE A 220 8.90 -3.58 27.38
N GLN A 221 9.34 -4.62 26.67
CA GLN A 221 9.48 -5.96 27.25
C GLN A 221 10.90 -6.11 27.82
N PRO A 222 11.06 -6.27 29.16
CA PRO A 222 12.35 -6.61 29.76
C PRO A 222 12.86 -7.98 29.29
#